data_AF-A0A920N6C8-F1
#
_entry.id   AF-A0A920N6C8-F1
#
_cell.length_a   1.000
_cell.length_b   1.000
_cell.length_c   1.000
_cell.angle_alpha   90.00
_cell.angle_beta   90.00
_cell.angle_gamma   90.00
#
_symmetry.space_group_name_H-M   'P 1'
#
loop_
_entity.id
_entity.type
_entity.pdbx_description
1 polymer ?
#
loop_
_entity_poly.entity_id
_entity_poly.type
_entity_poly.pdbx_seq_one_letter_code
_entity_poly.pdbx_strand_id
1 'polypeptide(L)'
;MSPQSVPSPATRWNSSSQLVINLLSFIAPLAVVSGLSVAAVIGIAAIKDATTVDLFPTDRVLDVQITLAEEDWNMIRLQSRDFFDALPESRKFQPVKRPYTLVTAKLTIDGLEFPEVGIRKKGFIGSQNRNRPSLKIKLDHVDKSAHVGDCGP
;
A
#
# COMPACT_ATOMS: atom_id res chain seq x y z
N MET A 1 -84.49 -32.43 -22.92
CA MET A 1 -83.57 -33.40 -23.54
C MET A 1 -82.22 -32.70 -23.69
N SER A 2 -81.28 -32.98 -22.78
CA SER A 2 -79.96 -32.32 -22.75
C SER A 2 -78.96 -33.13 -23.56
N PRO A 3 -78.09 -32.52 -24.40
CA PRO A 3 -77.06 -33.26 -25.11
C PRO A 3 -75.83 -33.50 -24.21
N GLN A 4 -75.27 -34.70 -24.34
CA GLN A 4 -74.12 -35.23 -23.60
C GLN A 4 -72.81 -34.53 -23.98
N SER A 5 -71.88 -34.42 -23.04
CA SER A 5 -70.54 -33.86 -23.20
C SER A 5 -69.55 -34.89 -23.77
N VAL A 6 -68.70 -34.45 -24.71
CA VAL A 6 -67.62 -35.26 -25.30
C VAL A 6 -66.30 -34.96 -24.56
N PRO A 7 -65.48 -35.96 -24.19
CA PRO A 7 -64.20 -35.70 -23.53
C PRO A 7 -63.10 -35.34 -24.55
N SER A 8 -62.25 -34.35 -24.20
CA SER A 8 -61.09 -33.92 -24.99
C SER A 8 -59.89 -34.89 -24.85
N PRO A 9 -59.01 -35.00 -25.88
CA PRO A 9 -57.88 -35.92 -25.83
C PRO A 9 -56.75 -35.36 -24.96
N ALA A 10 -56.33 -36.12 -23.95
CA ALA A 10 -55.15 -35.80 -23.16
C ALA A 10 -53.87 -36.11 -23.98
N THR A 11 -53.02 -35.10 -24.14
CA THR A 11 -51.74 -35.18 -24.85
C THR A 11 -50.78 -36.15 -24.15
N ARG A 12 -50.61 -37.37 -24.70
CA ARG A 12 -49.69 -38.38 -24.21
C ARG A 12 -48.28 -38.15 -24.78
N TRP A 13 -47.38 -37.60 -23.96
CA TRP A 13 -45.96 -37.43 -24.29
C TRP A 13 -45.22 -38.78 -24.34
N ASN A 14 -44.35 -39.01 -25.34
CA ASN A 14 -43.59 -40.25 -25.48
C ASN A 14 -42.45 -40.37 -24.44
N SER A 15 -42.21 -41.59 -23.96
CA SER A 15 -41.21 -41.90 -22.91
C SER A 15 -39.79 -41.41 -23.25
N SER A 16 -39.38 -41.47 -24.53
CA SER A 16 -38.07 -41.00 -24.99
C SER A 16 -37.88 -39.48 -24.83
N SER A 17 -38.92 -38.67 -25.06
CA SER A 17 -38.85 -37.22 -24.83
C SER A 17 -38.72 -36.87 -23.34
N GLN A 18 -39.31 -37.67 -22.46
CA GLN A 18 -39.20 -37.46 -21.01
C GLN A 18 -37.80 -37.78 -20.48
N LEU A 19 -37.14 -38.80 -21.04
CA LEU A 19 -35.75 -39.13 -20.70
C LEU A 19 -34.78 -38.01 -21.11
N VAL A 20 -34.98 -37.41 -22.28
CA VAL A 20 -34.16 -36.28 -22.75
C VAL A 20 -34.37 -35.04 -21.89
N ILE A 21 -35.62 -34.73 -21.52
CA ILE A 21 -35.94 -33.59 -20.65
C ILE A 21 -35.32 -33.79 -19.26
N ASN A 22 -35.43 -34.98 -18.67
CA ASN A 22 -34.81 -35.28 -17.38
C ASN A 22 -33.27 -35.17 -17.47
N LEU A 23 -32.67 -35.71 -18.53
CA LEU A 23 -31.22 -35.63 -18.75
C LEU A 23 -30.73 -34.17 -18.88
N LEU A 24 -31.43 -33.35 -19.67
CA LEU A 24 -31.13 -31.91 -19.76
C LEU A 24 -31.31 -31.20 -18.42
N SER A 25 -32.33 -31.57 -17.64
CA SER A 25 -32.62 -30.96 -16.34
C SER A 25 -31.52 -31.24 -15.30
N PHE A 26 -30.80 -32.36 -15.42
CA PHE A 26 -29.65 -32.67 -14.56
C PHE A 26 -28.33 -32.06 -15.07
N ILE A 27 -28.10 -32.02 -16.38
CA ILE A 27 -26.82 -31.54 -16.95
C ILE A 27 -26.75 -30.00 -16.95
N ALA A 28 -27.86 -29.31 -17.22
CA ALA A 28 -27.90 -27.85 -17.27
C ALA A 28 -27.42 -27.16 -15.97
N PRO A 29 -27.91 -27.51 -14.76
CA PRO A 29 -27.43 -26.88 -13.53
C PRO A 29 -25.97 -27.25 -13.22
N LEU A 30 -25.54 -28.47 -13.55
CA LEU A 30 -24.16 -28.91 -13.37
C LEU A 30 -23.19 -28.09 -14.24
N ALA A 31 -23.57 -27.83 -15.50
CA ALA A 31 -22.78 -27.01 -16.41
C ALA A 31 -22.72 -25.54 -15.96
N VAL A 32 -23.82 -25.00 -15.43
CA VAL A 32 -23.85 -23.63 -14.88
C VAL A 32 -22.96 -23.50 -13.65
N VAL A 33 -23.02 -24.45 -12.71
CA VAL A 33 -22.16 -24.43 -11.51
C VAL A 33 -20.68 -24.60 -11.88
N SER A 34 -20.37 -25.49 -12.83
CA SER A 34 -19.03 -25.67 -13.37
C SER A 34 -18.51 -24.39 -14.06
N GLY A 35 -19.34 -23.75 -14.89
CA GLY A 35 -19.00 -22.49 -15.54
C GLY A 35 -18.75 -21.36 -14.53
N LEU A 36 -19.59 -21.26 -13.49
CA LEU A 36 -19.44 -20.26 -12.43
C LEU A 36 -18.15 -20.46 -11.63
N SER A 37 -17.81 -21.71 -11.33
CA SER A 37 -16.58 -22.04 -10.60
C SER A 37 -15.32 -21.77 -11.43
N VAL A 38 -15.33 -22.09 -12.73
CA VAL A 38 -14.24 -21.72 -13.65
C VAL A 38 -14.09 -20.19 -13.76
N ALA A 39 -15.19 -19.45 -13.90
CA ALA A 39 -15.15 -17.98 -13.93
C ALA A 39 -14.58 -17.37 -12.63
N ALA A 40 -14.94 -17.95 -11.48
CA ALA A 40 -14.39 -17.54 -10.18
C ALA A 40 -12.87 -17.78 -10.09
N VAL A 41 -12.39 -18.95 -10.54
CA VAL A 41 -10.95 -19.27 -10.54
C VAL A 41 -10.16 -18.31 -11.43
N ILE A 42 -10.68 -17.99 -12.63
CA ILE A 42 -10.06 -17.03 -13.54
C ILE A 42 -10.04 -15.63 -12.91
N GLY A 43 -11.13 -15.19 -12.29
CA GLY A 43 -11.20 -13.92 -11.58
C GLY A 43 -10.17 -13.81 -10.44
N ILE A 44 -10.03 -14.87 -9.63
CA ILE A 44 -9.05 -14.92 -8.54
C ILE A 44 -7.61 -14.86 -9.08
N ALA A 45 -7.31 -15.57 -10.16
CA ALA A 45 -5.98 -15.56 -10.78
C ALA A 45 -5.60 -14.17 -11.31
N ALA A 46 -6.53 -13.49 -11.98
CA ALA A 46 -6.31 -12.14 -12.50
C ALA A 46 -6.05 -11.09 -11.41
N ILE A 47 -6.73 -11.21 -10.25
CA ILE A 47 -6.51 -10.33 -9.10
C ILE A 47 -5.11 -10.54 -8.51
N LYS A 48 -4.65 -11.80 -8.44
CA LYS A 48 -3.37 -12.16 -7.81
C LYS A 48 -2.16 -11.60 -8.57
N ASP A 49 -2.23 -11.56 -9.90
CA ASP A 49 -1.17 -11.00 -10.74
C ASP A 49 -1.03 -9.48 -10.55
N ALA A 50 -2.16 -8.78 -10.38
CA ALA A 50 -2.19 -7.33 -10.15
C ALA A 50 -1.68 -6.91 -8.76
N THR A 51 -1.49 -7.84 -7.81
CA THR A 51 -1.13 -7.51 -6.42
C THR A 51 0.39 -7.48 -6.19
N THR A 52 1.22 -7.75 -7.20
CA THR A 52 2.67 -7.68 -7.07
C THR A 52 3.17 -6.25 -7.25
N VAL A 53 3.11 -5.47 -6.16
CA VAL A 53 3.73 -4.13 -6.12
C VAL A 53 5.21 -4.29 -5.79
N ASP A 54 6.08 -3.98 -6.75
CA ASP A 54 7.51 -3.81 -6.45
C ASP A 54 7.72 -2.49 -5.70
N LEU A 55 8.01 -2.60 -4.41
CA LEU A 55 8.20 -1.45 -3.52
C LEU A 55 9.55 -0.76 -3.74
N PHE A 56 10.54 -1.46 -4.31
CA PHE A 56 11.90 -0.95 -4.49
C PHE A 56 12.43 -1.27 -5.90
N PRO A 57 11.80 -0.67 -6.92
CA PRO A 57 12.23 -0.83 -8.31
C PRO A 57 13.69 -0.43 -8.47
N THR A 58 14.49 -1.31 -9.07
CA THR A 58 15.93 -1.08 -9.32
C THR A 58 16.20 -0.35 -10.64
N ASP A 59 15.18 -0.17 -11.46
CA ASP A 59 15.21 0.43 -12.79
C ASP A 59 14.84 1.92 -12.80
N ARG A 60 14.50 2.50 -11.65
CA ARG A 60 14.18 3.93 -11.53
C ARG A 60 14.89 4.62 -10.36
N VAL A 61 15.03 5.93 -10.49
CA VAL A 61 15.49 6.82 -9.42
C VAL A 61 14.30 7.58 -8.88
N LEU A 62 14.17 7.65 -7.55
CA LEU A 62 13.13 8.46 -6.90
C LEU A 62 13.51 9.95 -6.98
N ASP A 63 12.61 10.79 -7.49
CA ASP A 63 12.76 12.23 -7.42
C ASP A 63 12.24 12.73 -6.07
N VAL A 64 13.11 13.41 -5.33
CA VAL A 64 12.81 13.90 -3.98
C VAL A 64 13.13 15.38 -3.91
N GLN A 65 12.09 16.20 -3.94
CA GLN A 65 12.20 17.66 -3.89
C GLN A 65 11.85 18.15 -2.49
N ILE A 66 12.73 18.97 -1.91
CA ILE A 66 12.56 19.51 -0.56
C ILE A 66 12.47 21.02 -0.67
N THR A 67 11.40 21.60 -0.14
CA THR A 67 11.21 23.05 -0.07
C THR A 67 11.17 23.49 1.38
N LEU A 68 12.04 24.41 1.76
CA LEU A 68 12.10 25.01 3.10
C LEU A 68 12.59 26.46 3.03
N ALA A 69 12.45 27.19 4.14
CA ALA A 69 12.97 28.55 4.25
C ALA A 69 14.50 28.57 4.22
N GLU A 70 15.09 29.64 3.67
CA GLU A 70 16.55 29.78 3.61
C GLU A 70 17.18 29.86 5.00
N GLU A 71 16.51 30.49 5.96
CA GLU A 71 16.94 30.57 7.36
C GLU A 71 17.05 29.18 7.99
N ASP A 72 16.04 28.34 7.81
CA ASP A 72 16.01 26.95 8.27
C ASP A 72 17.11 26.12 7.60
N TRP A 73 17.33 26.32 6.30
CA TRP A 73 18.40 25.66 5.57
C TRP A 73 19.77 26.03 6.10
N ASN A 74 20.00 27.32 6.33
CA ASN A 74 21.24 27.85 6.89
C ASN A 74 21.45 27.34 8.33
N MET A 75 20.39 27.26 9.13
CA MET A 75 20.46 26.66 10.46
C MET A 75 20.90 25.20 10.39
N ILE A 76 20.28 24.36 9.56
CA ILE A 76 20.63 22.93 9.45
C ILE A 76 22.07 22.75 8.95
N ARG A 77 22.48 23.44 7.87
CA ARG A 77 23.78 23.19 7.23
C ARG A 77 24.96 23.59 8.12
N LEU A 78 24.80 24.66 8.90
CA LEU A 78 25.83 25.20 9.79
C LEU A 78 25.90 24.47 11.14
N GLN A 79 24.86 23.73 11.52
CA GLN A 79 24.91 22.90 12.73
C GLN A 79 26.03 21.86 12.63
N SER A 80 26.92 21.87 13.62
CA SER A 80 27.97 20.89 13.85
C SER A 80 27.90 20.36 15.27
N ARG A 81 28.48 19.18 15.46
CA ARG A 81 28.67 18.57 16.77
C ARG A 81 30.16 18.39 17.01
N ASP A 82 30.65 18.97 18.10
CA ASP A 82 32.05 18.89 18.49
C ASP A 82 32.41 17.53 19.11
N PHE A 83 33.67 17.12 18.95
CA PHE A 83 34.17 15.82 19.42
C PHE A 83 33.96 15.60 20.92
N PHE A 84 34.27 16.62 21.74
CA PHE A 84 34.18 16.54 23.20
C PHE A 84 32.73 16.43 23.69
N ASP A 85 31.79 17.15 23.07
CA ASP A 85 30.35 17.04 23.34
C ASP A 85 29.71 15.79 22.73
N ALA A 86 30.41 15.17 21.78
CA ALA A 86 29.97 13.93 21.16
C ALA A 86 30.34 12.69 21.96
N LEU A 87 31.43 12.68 22.72
CA LEU A 87 31.90 11.52 23.49
C LEU A 87 32.11 11.81 24.98
N PRO A 88 31.17 12.45 25.70
CA PRO A 88 31.33 12.64 27.14
C PRO A 88 31.09 11.32 27.89
N GLU A 89 31.83 11.12 28.99
CA GLU A 89 31.72 9.95 29.88
C GLU A 89 30.27 9.77 30.40
N SER A 90 29.53 10.88 30.54
CA SER A 90 28.12 10.91 30.95
C SER A 90 27.17 10.15 30.00
N ARG A 91 27.59 9.87 28.75
CA ARG A 91 26.85 8.98 27.82
C ARG A 91 26.58 7.59 28.40
N LYS A 92 27.43 7.11 29.31
CA LYS A 92 27.28 5.80 29.97
C LYS A 92 26.08 5.76 30.93
N PHE A 93 25.70 6.91 31.47
CA PHE A 93 24.77 7.00 32.59
C PHE A 93 23.51 7.81 32.29
N GLN A 94 23.52 8.63 31.22
CA GLN A 94 22.39 9.50 30.88
C GLN A 94 22.11 9.56 29.38
N PRO A 95 20.82 9.74 28.99
CA PRO A 95 20.44 10.02 27.61
C PRO A 95 21.08 11.33 27.14
N VAL A 96 21.68 11.28 25.96
CA VAL A 96 22.46 12.41 25.46
C VAL A 96 21.54 13.37 24.73
N LYS A 97 21.69 14.67 25.01
CA LYS A 97 20.93 15.73 24.34
C LYS A 97 21.10 15.62 22.83
N ARG A 98 19.98 15.68 22.09
CA ARG A 98 20.00 15.65 20.62
C ARG A 98 20.57 16.98 20.12
N PRO A 99 21.69 16.99 19.38
CA PRO A 99 22.39 18.22 19.01
C PRO A 99 21.82 18.89 17.76
N TYR A 100 20.96 18.19 17.01
CA TYR A 100 20.42 18.69 15.75
C TYR A 100 18.96 19.09 15.90
N THR A 101 18.66 20.31 15.45
CA THR A 101 17.30 20.84 15.42
C THR A 101 16.51 20.16 14.31
N LEU A 102 15.24 19.90 14.58
CA LEU A 102 14.28 19.45 13.58
C LEU A 102 13.56 20.71 13.07
N VAL A 103 13.57 20.93 11.77
CA VAL A 103 12.82 22.01 11.12
C VAL A 103 11.68 21.45 10.31
N THR A 104 10.67 22.26 10.08
CA THR A 104 9.54 21.91 9.22
C THR A 104 9.87 22.25 7.77
N ALA A 105 9.55 21.34 6.85
CA ALA A 105 9.73 21.53 5.42
C ALA A 105 8.57 20.88 4.66
N LYS A 106 8.47 21.22 3.37
CA LYS A 106 7.63 20.55 2.39
C LYS A 106 8.46 19.56 1.59
N LEU A 107 7.89 18.40 1.29
CA LEU A 107 8.55 17.34 0.54
C LEU A 107 7.66 16.86 -0.60
N THR A 108 8.23 16.68 -1.77
CA THR A 108 7.55 16.08 -2.91
C THR A 108 8.34 14.84 -3.35
N ILE A 109 7.69 13.68 -3.37
CA ILE A 109 8.29 12.41 -3.83
C ILE A 109 7.54 11.98 -5.09
N ASP A 110 8.20 11.95 -6.24
CA ASP A 110 7.60 11.57 -7.54
C ASP A 110 6.26 12.30 -7.83
N GLY A 111 6.16 13.58 -7.44
CA GLY A 111 4.96 14.40 -7.60
C GLY A 111 3.94 14.31 -6.45
N LEU A 112 4.12 13.42 -5.48
CA LEU A 112 3.27 13.35 -4.29
C LEU A 112 3.75 14.35 -3.23
N GLU A 113 2.91 15.32 -2.89
CA GLU A 113 3.24 16.37 -1.92
C GLU A 113 2.94 15.96 -0.47
N PHE A 114 3.91 16.24 0.40
CA PHE A 114 3.84 16.12 1.84
C PHE A 114 4.05 17.51 2.44
N PRO A 115 2.98 18.15 2.97
CA PRO A 115 3.00 19.56 3.34
C PRO A 115 3.82 19.86 4.60
N GLU A 116 3.93 18.90 5.52
CA GLU A 116 4.56 19.13 6.81
C GLU A 116 5.44 17.93 7.22
N VAL A 117 6.73 18.01 6.88
CA VAL A 117 7.73 17.00 7.24
C VAL A 117 8.82 17.60 8.12
N GLY A 118 9.39 16.77 8.98
CA GLY A 118 10.47 17.16 9.88
C GLY A 118 11.82 16.80 9.27
N ILE A 119 12.69 17.78 9.04
CA ILE A 119 14.03 17.57 8.47
C ILE A 119 15.10 17.95 9.49
N ARG A 120 16.15 17.13 9.56
CA ARG A 120 17.34 17.45 10.37
C ARG A 120 18.62 16.94 9.72
N LYS A 121 19.75 17.54 10.10
CA LYS A 121 21.07 17.03 9.74
C LYS A 121 21.30 15.65 10.35
N LYS A 122 21.95 14.79 9.57
CA LYS A 122 22.37 13.44 9.92
C LYS A 122 23.89 13.34 9.70
N GLY A 123 24.65 13.73 10.70
CA GLY A 123 26.10 13.58 10.69
C GLY A 123 26.62 13.17 12.07
N PHE A 124 27.70 12.39 12.09
CA PHE A 124 28.57 12.25 13.26
C PHE A 124 29.90 12.95 12.95
N ILE A 125 30.83 12.94 13.88
CA ILE A 125 31.90 13.95 13.98
C ILE A 125 32.79 14.06 12.71
N GLY A 126 32.89 13.02 11.89
CA GLY A 126 33.58 13.05 10.59
C GLY A 126 32.73 13.29 9.34
N SER A 127 31.39 13.34 9.45
CA SER A 127 30.46 13.39 8.30
C SER A 127 29.61 14.67 8.24
N GLN A 128 30.09 15.75 8.84
CA GLN A 128 29.38 17.03 8.91
C GLN A 128 29.80 18.00 7.79
N ASN A 129 29.48 17.66 6.54
CA ASN A 129 29.74 18.55 5.41
C ASN A 129 28.72 19.73 5.40
N ARG A 130 29.21 20.95 5.14
CA ARG A 130 28.38 22.18 5.06
C ARG A 130 27.78 22.42 3.68
N ASN A 131 28.40 21.90 2.63
CA ASN A 131 27.98 22.07 1.23
C ASN A 131 27.05 20.93 0.81
N ARG A 132 27.32 19.70 1.28
CA ARG A 132 26.47 18.53 1.03
C ARG A 132 26.11 17.86 2.36
N PRO A 133 25.21 18.45 3.16
CA PRO A 133 24.80 17.85 4.41
C PRO A 133 23.98 16.58 4.14
N SER A 134 24.26 15.53 4.89
CA SER A 134 23.37 14.37 4.94
C SER A 134 22.13 14.73 5.77
N LEU A 135 20.95 14.42 5.25
CA LEU A 135 19.66 14.76 5.86
C LEU A 135 18.93 13.51 6.36
N LYS A 136 18.11 13.67 7.38
CA LYS A 136 17.09 12.70 7.79
C LYS A 136 15.74 13.38 7.76
N ILE A 137 14.83 12.79 7.00
CA ILE A 137 13.45 13.25 6.83
C ILE A 137 12.56 12.38 7.71
N LYS A 138 11.58 13.01 8.36
CA LYS A 138 10.52 12.36 9.11
C LYS A 138 9.19 12.82 8.52
N LEU A 139 8.45 11.89 7.95
CA LEU A 139 7.12 12.16 7.40
C LEU A 139 6.10 12.34 8.54
N ASP A 140 6.30 11.63 9.64
CA ASP A 140 5.40 11.61 10.81
C ASP A 140 5.64 12.80 11.77
N HIS A 141 5.93 13.99 11.23
CA HIS A 141 6.28 15.15 12.06
C HIS A 141 5.09 15.67 12.87
N VAL A 142 3.91 15.67 12.26
CA VAL A 142 2.65 16.20 12.79
C VAL A 142 1.88 15.13 13.55
N ASP A 143 1.74 13.94 12.96
CA ASP A 143 1.03 12.81 13.53
C ASP A 143 1.99 11.78 14.13
N LYS A 144 2.34 11.96 15.41
CA LYS A 144 3.19 11.00 16.15
C LYS A 144 2.58 9.59 16.29
N SER A 145 1.28 9.45 16.04
CA SER A 145 0.54 8.17 16.03
C SER A 145 0.61 7.44 14.69
N ALA A 146 0.94 8.12 13.59
CA ALA A 146 1.18 7.50 12.29
C ALA A 146 2.61 6.95 12.28
N HIS A 147 2.86 5.78 12.87
CA HIS A 147 4.16 5.13 12.76
C HIS A 147 4.30 4.51 11.38
N VAL A 148 5.01 5.16 10.45
CA VAL A 148 5.41 4.53 9.19
C VAL A 148 6.62 3.64 9.47
N GLY A 149 6.36 2.39 9.86
CA GLY A 149 7.41 1.38 10.06
C GLY A 149 7.16 0.34 11.15
N ASP A 150 5.99 0.33 11.81
CA ASP A 150 5.66 -0.76 12.72
C ASP A 150 5.20 -1.98 11.91
N CYS A 151 6.16 -2.77 11.44
CA CYS A 151 5.91 -4.18 11.16
C CYS A 151 5.75 -4.86 12.52
N GLY A 152 4.53 -4.85 13.05
CA GLY A 152 4.19 -5.57 14.27
C GLY A 152 4.49 -7.08 14.14
N PRO A 153 4.69 -7.77 15.29
CA PRO A 153 5.00 -9.20 15.34
C PRO A 153 3.90 -10.09 14.74
#